data_AF-A0A5J4FXR3-F1
#
_entry.id   AF-A0A5J4FXR3-F1
#
_cell.length_a   1.000
_cell.length_b   1.000
_cell.length_c   1.000
_cell.angle_alpha   90.00
_cell.angle_beta   90.00
_cell.angle_gamma   90.00
#
_symmetry.space_group_name_H-M   'P 1'
#
loop_
_entity.id
_entity.type
_entity.pdbx_description
1 polymer ?
#
loop_
_entity_poly.entity_id
_entity_poly.type
_entity_poly.pdbx_seq_one_letter_code
_entity_poly.pdbx_strand_id
1 'polypeptide(L)'
;MKKLSYYLIALFVVIGCQKDDTQPVEEQEGQNEDVNITTSLLTNITQIKATTGGIITGVEISEIDSQGIVLSLTNNPTTDDTVVINETIALNYSVEILNLEVDTQYFVKSFITVDNETFYGDELVLNTLEHKEFNAIVTLTSQSNIDAFFSEGWSKISGFIIEEEVDGDITDLSAMSSLLEIGEAGATVTVVDIKNNSSLQGLEGLHNVTTIGGGIVLSNNALIDISALGNLTIIDRLGIGSEPLTNLNGLNNVTTITDALSIGGNNQLTSLEDLGSLTSIGNMVLINSNDSLQNYCSLTTALASVDNSYDYNAFGNAFNPTLEDLQNGNCSL
;
A
#
# COMPACT_ATOMS: atom_id res chain seq x y z
N MET A 1 82.04 -48.22 44.76
CA MET A 1 81.20 -48.55 43.60
C MET A 1 81.51 -47.47 42.55
N LYS A 2 82.49 -47.61 41.66
CA LYS A 2 82.47 -48.35 40.35
C LYS A 2 81.17 -48.02 39.59
N LYS A 3 81.10 -47.33 38.45
CA LYS A 3 82.05 -47.17 37.33
C LYS A 3 81.86 -45.80 36.64
N LEU A 4 82.98 -45.17 36.30
CA LEU A 4 83.14 -44.11 35.31
C LEU A 4 83.81 -44.77 34.10
N SER A 5 83.26 -44.67 32.88
CA SER A 5 83.94 -45.12 31.65
C SER A 5 83.45 -44.37 30.41
N TYR A 6 84.39 -43.56 29.89
CA TYR A 6 84.71 -43.14 28.52
C TYR A 6 83.86 -43.60 27.32
N TYR A 7 83.71 -42.68 26.34
CA TYR A 7 84.02 -42.75 24.89
C TYR A 7 83.40 -41.48 24.25
N LEU A 8 83.84 -40.83 23.17
CA LEU A 8 85.01 -40.82 22.29
C LEU A 8 84.93 -39.48 21.51
N ILE A 9 86.07 -38.95 21.11
CA ILE A 9 86.27 -37.74 20.30
C ILE A 9 85.64 -37.85 18.89
N ALA A 10 85.06 -36.76 18.38
CA ALA A 10 85.12 -36.41 16.96
C ALA A 10 84.92 -34.89 16.75
N LEU A 11 86.02 -34.19 16.49
CA LEU A 11 86.04 -32.85 15.91
C LEU A 11 85.91 -33.02 14.38
N PHE A 12 84.90 -32.44 13.75
CA PHE A 12 84.94 -32.13 12.32
C PHE A 12 84.29 -30.77 12.05
N VAL A 13 85.13 -29.88 11.54
CA VAL A 13 84.79 -28.62 10.89
C VAL A 13 84.02 -28.93 9.61
N VAL A 14 82.83 -28.33 9.42
CA VAL A 14 82.30 -28.04 8.08
C VAL A 14 81.53 -26.71 8.10
N ILE A 15 81.91 -25.86 7.15
CA ILE A 15 81.38 -24.56 6.79
C ILE A 15 80.09 -24.73 5.97
N GLY A 16 79.09 -23.87 6.19
CA GLY A 16 78.10 -23.47 5.17
C GLY A 16 76.66 -23.97 5.38
N CYS A 17 75.69 -23.07 5.57
CA CYS A 17 74.90 -22.41 4.52
C CYS A 17 73.77 -21.54 5.12
N GLN A 18 73.48 -20.43 4.44
CA GLN A 18 72.48 -19.39 4.75
C GLN A 18 71.03 -19.85 4.58
N LYS A 19 70.10 -19.25 5.35
CA LYS A 19 69.02 -18.41 4.78
C LYS A 19 68.29 -17.58 5.85
N ASP A 20 67.81 -16.43 5.40
CA ASP A 20 67.19 -15.30 6.10
C ASP A 20 66.22 -15.61 7.24
N ASP A 21 66.41 -14.90 8.36
CA ASP A 21 65.38 -14.64 9.37
C ASP A 21 64.72 -13.28 9.07
N THR A 22 63.66 -13.27 8.28
CA THR A 22 62.67 -12.18 8.30
C THR A 22 61.56 -12.58 9.26
N GLN A 23 61.46 -11.88 10.39
CA GLN A 23 60.30 -11.96 11.27
C GLN A 23 59.05 -11.47 10.53
N PRO A 24 57.87 -12.09 10.76
CA PRO A 24 56.64 -11.58 10.18
C PRO A 24 56.33 -10.22 10.81
N VAL A 25 56.13 -9.23 9.95
CA VAL A 25 55.48 -7.97 10.30
C VAL A 25 54.04 -8.34 10.64
N GLU A 26 53.62 -8.07 11.87
CA GLU A 26 52.20 -8.02 12.21
C GLU A 26 51.58 -6.89 11.38
N GLU A 27 50.86 -7.25 10.32
CA GLU A 27 49.87 -6.37 9.71
C GLU A 27 48.82 -6.10 10.80
N GLN A 28 48.83 -4.89 11.34
CA GLN A 28 47.70 -4.41 12.10
C GLN A 28 46.53 -4.27 11.12
N GLU A 29 45.55 -5.14 11.28
CA GLU A 29 44.23 -4.97 10.68
C GLU A 29 43.74 -3.56 11.05
N GLY A 30 43.57 -2.70 10.04
CA GLY A 30 42.94 -1.41 10.22
C GLY A 30 41.49 -1.65 10.60
N GLN A 31 41.20 -1.61 11.90
CA GLN A 31 39.83 -1.48 12.38
C GLN A 31 39.32 -0.12 11.91
N ASN A 32 38.31 -0.09 11.03
CA ASN A 32 37.54 1.11 10.74
C ASN A 32 36.60 1.40 11.92
N GLU A 33 37.19 1.70 13.08
CA GLU A 33 36.48 2.16 14.27
C GLU A 33 36.34 3.69 14.18
N ASP A 34 35.24 4.19 13.62
CA ASP A 34 34.61 5.44 14.11
C ASP A 34 33.31 5.86 13.41
N VAL A 35 32.78 5.12 12.42
CA VAL A 35 31.46 5.43 11.84
C VAL A 35 30.36 5.10 12.85
N ASN A 36 29.80 6.14 13.46
CA ASN A 36 28.72 6.05 14.44
C ASN A 36 27.45 6.67 13.87
N ILE A 37 26.36 5.93 13.95
CA ILE A 37 25.04 6.40 13.55
C ILE A 37 24.08 6.33 14.73
N THR A 38 23.29 7.38 14.93
CA THR A 38 22.23 7.43 15.94
C THR A 38 20.89 7.55 15.25
N THR A 39 19.95 6.67 15.60
CA THR A 39 18.58 6.76 15.07
C THR A 39 17.83 7.89 15.77
N SER A 40 17.30 8.81 14.97
CA SER A 40 16.58 9.98 15.45
C SER A 40 15.23 9.59 16.04
N LEU A 41 14.75 10.35 17.01
CA LEU A 41 13.45 10.11 17.64
C LEU A 41 12.32 10.06 16.62
N LEU A 42 11.35 9.17 16.87
CA LEU A 42 10.14 9.05 16.07
C LEU A 42 9.24 10.28 16.27
N THR A 43 8.70 10.80 15.18
CA THR A 43 7.77 11.94 15.13
C THR A 43 6.69 11.68 14.10
N ASN A 44 5.64 12.52 14.06
CA ASN A 44 4.54 12.45 13.08
C ASN A 44 3.93 11.04 12.94
N ILE A 45 3.82 10.31 14.05
CA ILE A 45 3.26 8.96 14.07
C ILE A 45 1.75 9.06 13.85
N THR A 46 1.25 8.37 12.84
CA THR A 46 -0.17 8.15 12.57
C THR A 46 -0.48 6.65 12.55
N GLN A 47 -1.66 6.28 12.09
CA GLN A 47 -2.06 4.89 11.82
C GLN A 47 -1.19 4.23 10.75
N ILE A 48 -0.70 4.98 9.75
CA ILE A 48 -0.07 4.42 8.54
C ILE A 48 1.29 5.02 8.20
N LYS A 49 1.77 5.98 9.00
CA LYS A 49 3.07 6.61 8.76
C LYS A 49 3.76 7.07 10.03
N ALA A 50 5.07 7.25 9.92
CA ALA A 50 5.90 7.87 10.95
C ALA A 50 7.12 8.53 10.31
N THR A 51 7.77 9.45 11.02
CA THR A 51 9.01 10.08 10.58
C THR A 51 10.13 9.78 11.58
N THR A 52 11.28 9.36 11.08
CA THR A 52 12.53 9.19 11.85
C THR A 52 13.71 9.52 10.93
N GLY A 53 14.93 9.19 11.31
CA GLY A 53 16.12 9.62 10.62
C GLY A 53 17.39 9.07 11.23
N GLY A 54 18.53 9.48 10.69
CA GLY A 54 19.84 9.13 11.21
C GLY A 54 20.71 10.36 11.38
N ILE A 55 21.50 10.38 12.45
CA ILE A 55 22.61 11.33 12.64
C ILE A 55 23.90 10.53 12.55
N ILE A 56 24.72 10.85 11.57
CA ILE A 56 25.99 10.19 11.26
C ILE A 56 27.13 11.04 11.81
N THR A 57 28.02 10.42 12.56
CA THR A 57 29.22 11.02 13.15
C THR A 57 30.40 10.07 13.01
N GLY A 58 31.63 10.58 13.10
CA GLY A 58 32.84 9.78 12.92
C GLY A 58 33.95 10.57 12.25
N VAL A 59 35.20 10.14 12.45
CA VAL A 59 36.39 10.89 12.03
C VAL A 59 36.76 10.59 10.57
N GLU A 60 36.40 9.41 10.03
CA GLU A 60 36.67 8.98 8.65
C GLU A 60 35.45 8.32 7.99
N ILE A 61 34.41 9.12 7.73
CA ILE A 61 33.35 8.67 6.81
C ILE A 61 33.85 8.79 5.37
N SER A 62 34.06 7.66 4.69
CA SER A 62 34.15 7.63 3.22
C SER A 62 32.83 8.10 2.58
N GLU A 63 32.78 8.12 1.25
CA GLU A 63 31.55 8.39 0.52
C GLU A 63 30.45 7.41 0.96
N ILE A 64 29.29 7.94 1.37
CA ILE A 64 28.15 7.11 1.79
C ILE A 64 27.44 6.62 0.52
N ASP A 65 27.42 5.30 0.32
CA ASP A 65 26.80 4.66 -0.84
C ASP A 65 25.27 4.71 -0.76
N SER A 66 24.72 4.48 0.44
CA SER A 66 23.28 4.54 0.69
C SER A 66 22.98 4.85 2.15
N GLN A 67 21.79 5.41 2.41
CA GLN A 67 21.30 5.65 3.76
C GLN A 67 19.78 5.59 3.82
N GLY A 68 19.21 5.30 4.99
CA GLY A 68 17.78 5.22 5.15
C GLY A 68 17.36 4.59 6.47
N ILE A 69 16.15 4.04 6.49
CA ILE A 69 15.58 3.35 7.64
C ILE A 69 15.33 1.90 7.29
N VAL A 70 15.69 0.99 8.19
CA VAL A 70 15.24 -0.41 8.16
C VAL A 70 14.16 -0.61 9.20
N LEU A 71 13.13 -1.40 8.87
CA LEU A 71 12.05 -1.74 9.80
C LEU A 71 11.58 -3.19 9.66
N SER A 72 11.18 -3.77 10.79
CA SER A 72 10.69 -5.14 10.88
C SER A 72 9.66 -5.28 12.02
N LEU A 73 8.84 -6.33 11.96
CA LEU A 73 7.92 -6.71 13.05
C LEU A 73 8.65 -7.46 14.18
N THR A 74 9.91 -7.82 13.97
CA THR A 74 10.77 -8.47 14.95
C THR A 74 11.97 -7.59 15.29
N ASN A 75 12.50 -7.77 16.49
CA ASN A 75 13.69 -7.05 16.95
C ASN A 75 14.89 -7.24 16.01
N ASN A 76 15.76 -6.24 16.02
CA ASN A 76 16.99 -6.11 15.26
C ASN A 76 16.80 -6.13 13.74
N PRO A 77 16.03 -5.19 13.18
CA PRO A 77 15.88 -5.08 11.73
C PRO A 77 17.23 -4.84 11.05
N THR A 78 17.40 -5.41 9.87
CA THR A 78 18.55 -5.23 8.98
C THR A 78 18.10 -4.82 7.58
N THR A 79 19.05 -4.60 6.67
CA THR A 79 18.76 -4.33 5.25
C THR A 79 18.15 -5.51 4.49
N ASP A 80 18.01 -6.69 5.13
CA ASP A 80 17.24 -7.82 4.59
C ASP A 80 15.74 -7.71 4.87
N ASP A 81 15.33 -6.81 5.79
CA ASP A 81 13.94 -6.50 6.09
C ASP A 81 13.39 -5.39 5.15
N THR A 82 12.37 -4.65 5.59
CA THR A 82 11.85 -3.51 4.84
C THR A 82 12.84 -2.36 4.93
N VAL A 83 13.17 -1.76 3.79
CA VAL A 83 14.13 -0.65 3.67
C VAL A 83 13.41 0.57 3.08
N VAL A 84 13.50 1.71 3.75
CA VAL A 84 13.09 3.02 3.23
C VAL A 84 14.33 3.85 2.96
N ILE A 85 14.67 4.00 1.68
CA ILE A 85 15.86 4.74 1.25
C ILE A 85 15.61 6.24 1.36
N ASN A 86 16.59 6.96 1.90
CA ASN A 86 16.66 8.41 1.73
C ASN A 86 17.44 8.73 0.45
N GLU A 87 16.77 9.37 -0.51
CA GLU A 87 17.34 9.63 -1.84
C GLU A 87 18.51 10.60 -1.82
N THR A 88 18.62 11.45 -0.79
CA THR A 88 19.70 12.45 -0.67
C THR A 88 20.64 12.11 0.47
N ILE A 89 21.92 11.89 0.16
CA ILE A 89 22.96 11.67 1.18
C ILE A 89 23.15 12.93 2.03
N ALA A 90 23.15 12.77 3.36
CA ALA A 90 23.29 13.85 4.33
C ALA A 90 23.67 13.28 5.70
N LEU A 91 24.56 13.95 6.43
CA LEU A 91 25.00 13.51 7.77
C LEU A 91 23.90 13.57 8.83
N ASN A 92 22.88 14.38 8.60
CA ASN A 92 21.65 14.38 9.38
C ASN A 92 20.51 14.32 8.38
N TYR A 93 19.73 13.26 8.45
CA TYR A 93 18.64 13.02 7.52
C TYR A 93 17.36 12.61 8.24
N SER A 94 16.24 12.84 7.55
CA SER A 94 14.90 12.47 8.00
C SER A 94 14.18 11.77 6.86
N VAL A 95 13.42 10.73 7.17
CA VAL A 95 12.67 9.88 6.25
C VAL A 95 11.25 9.71 6.77
N GLU A 96 10.27 9.86 5.89
CA GLU A 96 8.90 9.46 6.15
C GLU A 96 8.71 7.99 5.76
N ILE A 97 8.30 7.18 6.72
CA ILE A 97 7.91 5.79 6.52
C ILE A 97 6.41 5.81 6.24
N LEU A 98 6.00 5.29 5.09
CA LEU A 98 4.61 5.22 4.63
C LEU A 98 4.11 3.78 4.62
N ASN A 99 2.80 3.59 4.40
CA ASN A 99 2.14 2.28 4.25
C ASN A 99 2.40 1.33 5.42
N LEU A 100 2.46 1.86 6.65
CA LEU A 100 2.50 1.05 7.86
C LEU A 100 1.12 0.46 8.14
N GLU A 101 1.10 -0.70 8.79
CA GLU A 101 -0.13 -1.30 9.30
C GLU A 101 -0.62 -0.55 10.55
N VAL A 102 -1.93 -0.43 10.68
CA VAL A 102 -2.61 0.22 11.82
C VAL A 102 -2.40 -0.61 13.09
N ASP A 103 -2.32 0.04 14.26
CA ASP A 103 -2.16 -0.61 15.57
C ASP A 103 -1.06 -1.69 15.61
N THR A 104 0.09 -1.38 15.01
CA THR A 104 1.16 -2.33 14.79
C THR A 104 2.47 -1.83 15.38
N GLN A 105 3.17 -2.72 16.06
CA GLN A 105 4.50 -2.48 16.58
C GLN A 105 5.57 -2.88 15.56
N TYR A 106 6.48 -1.95 15.29
CA TYR A 106 7.67 -2.13 14.47
C TYR A 106 8.92 -1.83 15.29
N PHE A 107 10.01 -2.50 14.95
CA PHE A 107 11.35 -2.15 15.35
C PHE A 107 12.01 -1.43 14.19
N VAL A 108 12.62 -0.27 14.45
CA VAL A 108 13.21 0.58 13.41
C VAL A 108 14.65 0.94 13.77
N LYS A 109 15.52 0.99 12.75
CA LYS A 109 16.89 1.50 12.87
C LYS A 109 17.20 2.38 11.67
N SER A 110 17.95 3.44 11.89
CA SER A 110 18.65 4.13 10.80
C SER A 110 19.80 3.27 10.30
N PHE A 111 20.13 3.33 9.01
CA PHE A 111 21.30 2.64 8.47
C PHE A 111 22.06 3.53 7.48
N ILE A 112 23.33 3.20 7.27
CA ILE A 112 24.12 3.63 6.12
C ILE A 112 24.91 2.45 5.57
N THR A 113 25.23 2.50 4.28
CA THR A 113 26.21 1.61 3.66
C THR A 113 27.41 2.45 3.18
N VAL A 114 28.60 1.96 3.49
CA VAL A 114 29.87 2.58 3.14
C VAL A 114 30.82 1.47 2.72
N ASP A 115 31.36 1.52 1.50
CA ASP A 115 32.32 0.54 0.98
C ASP A 115 31.79 -0.92 1.08
N ASN A 116 30.49 -1.13 0.82
CA ASN A 116 29.72 -2.37 1.00
C ASN A 116 29.54 -2.88 2.44
N GLU A 117 29.96 -2.13 3.46
CA GLU A 117 29.66 -2.43 4.87
C GLU A 117 28.47 -1.62 5.34
N THR A 118 27.57 -2.23 6.13
CA THR A 118 26.36 -1.57 6.64
C THR A 118 26.47 -1.29 8.14
N PHE A 119 26.25 -0.04 8.51
CA PHE A 119 26.25 0.45 9.88
C PHE A 119 24.83 0.81 10.28
N TYR A 120 24.44 0.45 11.51
CA TYR A 120 23.09 0.64 12.03
C TYR A 120 23.10 1.51 13.27
N GLY A 121 22.08 2.36 13.40
CA GLY A 121 21.84 3.12 14.62
C GLY A 121 21.10 2.32 15.68
N ASP A 122 20.83 3.00 16.78
CA ASP A 122 20.06 2.45 17.89
C ASP A 122 18.66 1.98 17.48
N GLU A 123 18.23 0.85 18.02
CA GLU A 123 16.86 0.37 17.80
C GLU A 123 15.85 1.25 18.53
N LEU A 124 14.83 1.70 17.81
CA LEU A 124 13.64 2.32 18.38
C LEU A 124 12.42 1.43 18.15
N VAL A 125 11.45 1.52 19.06
CA VAL A 125 10.14 0.88 18.91
C VAL A 125 9.16 1.92 18.40
N LEU A 126 8.57 1.65 17.24
CA LEU A 126 7.49 2.42 16.65
C LEU A 126 6.18 1.66 16.90
N ASN A 127 5.20 2.31 17.52
CA ASN A 127 3.83 1.79 17.57
C ASN A 127 2.97 2.75 16.75
N THR A 128 2.36 2.26 15.65
CA THR A 128 1.36 3.05 14.93
C THR A 128 0.11 3.22 15.78
N LEU A 129 -0.69 4.23 15.44
CA LEU A 129 -1.91 4.52 16.19
C LEU A 129 -3.01 3.51 15.85
N GLU A 130 -3.89 3.25 16.82
CA GLU A 130 -5.20 2.63 16.56
C GLU A 130 -6.07 3.54 15.68
N HIS A 131 -7.14 2.97 15.12
CA HIS A 131 -8.13 3.75 14.39
C HIS A 131 -8.77 4.83 15.28
N LYS A 132 -8.92 6.05 14.74
CA LYS A 132 -9.85 7.02 15.29
C LYS A 132 -11.21 6.75 14.66
N GLU A 133 -12.12 6.19 15.45
CA GLU A 133 -13.38 5.61 14.95
C GLU A 133 -14.61 6.50 15.17
N PHE A 134 -15.47 6.59 14.15
CA PHE A 134 -16.84 7.09 14.29
C PHE A 134 -17.85 5.98 14.00
N ASN A 135 -18.50 5.49 15.04
CA ASN A 135 -19.34 4.28 15.02
C ASN A 135 -20.81 4.57 14.66
N ALA A 136 -21.02 5.33 13.58
CA ALA A 136 -22.34 5.55 12.98
C ALA A 136 -22.21 5.93 11.51
N ILE A 137 -23.30 5.74 10.74
CA ILE A 137 -23.42 6.30 9.40
C ILE A 137 -23.69 7.80 9.52
N VAL A 138 -22.86 8.62 8.88
CA VAL A 138 -23.01 10.09 8.88
C VAL A 138 -23.69 10.56 7.60
N THR A 139 -24.59 11.54 7.69
CA THR A 139 -25.14 12.23 6.51
C THR A 139 -24.49 13.60 6.38
N LEU A 140 -23.94 13.88 5.21
CA LEU A 140 -23.18 15.09 4.91
C LEU A 140 -23.84 15.79 3.71
N THR A 141 -24.34 17.00 3.94
CA THR A 141 -25.21 17.68 2.97
C THR A 141 -24.66 19.00 2.42
N SER A 142 -23.45 19.37 2.83
CA SER A 142 -22.73 20.55 2.34
C SER A 142 -21.22 20.33 2.41
N GLN A 143 -20.46 21.09 1.61
CA GLN A 143 -18.99 21.08 1.67
C GLN A 143 -18.51 21.41 3.09
N SER A 144 -19.15 22.39 3.73
CA SER A 144 -18.81 22.80 5.10
C SER A 144 -19.01 21.69 6.12
N ASN A 145 -19.99 20.79 5.93
CA ASN A 145 -20.21 19.65 6.82
C ASN A 145 -19.14 18.57 6.62
N ILE A 146 -18.74 18.30 5.38
CA ILE A 146 -17.65 17.37 5.05
C ILE A 146 -16.37 17.87 5.72
N ASP A 147 -15.97 19.12 5.46
CA ASP A 147 -14.74 19.71 5.99
C ASP A 147 -14.72 19.70 7.52
N ALA A 148 -15.82 20.12 8.15
CA ALA A 148 -15.92 20.15 9.60
C ALA A 148 -15.87 18.75 10.21
N PHE A 149 -16.61 17.78 9.67
CA PHE A 149 -16.66 16.42 10.21
C PHE A 149 -15.31 15.70 10.09
N PHE A 150 -14.64 15.82 8.94
CA PHE A 150 -13.37 15.14 8.70
C PHE A 150 -12.14 15.90 9.22
N SER A 151 -12.28 17.17 9.65
CA SER A 151 -11.22 17.88 10.39
C SER A 151 -10.82 17.19 11.70
N GLU A 152 -11.68 16.31 12.21
CA GLU A 152 -11.39 15.44 13.35
C GLU A 152 -10.35 14.35 13.03
N GLY A 153 -10.07 14.04 11.76
CA GLY A 153 -9.10 13.01 11.38
C GLY A 153 -9.59 11.59 11.68
N TRP A 154 -10.87 11.30 11.43
CA TRP A 154 -11.40 9.93 11.49
C TRP A 154 -10.65 9.05 10.49
N SER A 155 -10.15 7.90 10.95
CA SER A 155 -9.51 6.91 10.07
C SER A 155 -10.38 5.69 9.82
N LYS A 156 -11.46 5.55 10.59
CA LYS A 156 -12.50 4.54 10.37
C LYS A 156 -13.88 5.08 10.71
N ILE A 157 -14.86 4.83 9.85
CA ILE A 157 -16.26 5.22 10.08
C ILE A 157 -17.19 4.09 9.67
N SER A 158 -18.38 3.97 10.27
CA SER A 158 -19.33 2.91 9.87
C SER A 158 -19.92 3.11 8.47
N GLY A 159 -19.91 4.35 7.96
CA GLY A 159 -20.39 4.68 6.62
C GLY A 159 -20.76 6.15 6.50
N PHE A 160 -21.14 6.56 5.29
CA PHE A 160 -21.65 7.90 5.03
C PHE A 160 -22.66 7.93 3.88
N ILE A 161 -23.50 8.97 3.94
CA ILE A 161 -24.37 9.41 2.86
C ILE A 161 -23.97 10.85 2.51
N ILE A 162 -23.61 11.10 1.25
CA ILE A 162 -23.28 12.44 0.74
C ILE A 162 -24.34 12.83 -0.30
N GLU A 163 -25.09 13.86 0.00
CA GLU A 163 -26.17 14.37 -0.85
C GLU A 163 -26.34 15.88 -0.63
N GLU A 164 -26.04 16.69 -1.64
CA GLU A 164 -26.07 18.15 -1.51
C GLU A 164 -27.49 18.68 -1.24
N GLU A 165 -27.63 19.56 -0.25
CA GLU A 165 -28.87 20.30 0.00
C GLU A 165 -29.05 21.47 -0.97
N VAL A 166 -27.95 21.98 -1.50
CA VAL A 166 -27.89 23.12 -2.41
C VAL A 166 -27.11 22.69 -3.64
N ASP A 167 -27.74 22.82 -4.81
CA ASP A 167 -27.15 22.46 -6.09
C ASP A 167 -25.73 23.04 -6.26
N GLY A 168 -24.75 22.16 -6.43
CA GLY A 168 -23.36 22.46 -6.70
C GLY A 168 -22.53 22.86 -5.50
N ASP A 169 -23.02 22.65 -4.27
CA ASP A 169 -22.28 22.98 -3.05
C ASP A 169 -21.14 21.99 -2.77
N ILE A 170 -21.37 20.69 -3.00
CA ILE A 170 -20.37 19.65 -2.73
C ILE A 170 -19.49 19.46 -3.97
N THR A 171 -18.20 19.78 -3.84
CA THR A 171 -17.26 19.76 -4.96
C THR A 171 -15.96 19.02 -4.66
N ASP A 172 -15.65 18.79 -3.39
CA ASP A 172 -14.36 18.23 -2.95
C ASP A 172 -14.55 17.28 -1.76
N LEU A 173 -13.90 16.11 -1.81
CA LEU A 173 -13.86 15.15 -0.70
C LEU A 173 -12.48 15.08 -0.05
N SER A 174 -11.53 15.96 -0.40
CA SER A 174 -10.12 15.85 0.02
C SER A 174 -9.91 15.80 1.54
N ALA A 175 -10.82 16.42 2.30
CA ALA A 175 -10.87 16.34 3.77
C ALA A 175 -10.95 14.90 4.30
N MET A 176 -11.49 13.97 3.51
CA MET A 176 -11.67 12.55 3.86
C MET A 176 -10.37 11.72 3.78
N SER A 177 -9.26 12.30 3.36
CA SER A 177 -7.97 11.60 3.13
C SER A 177 -7.39 10.88 4.35
N SER A 178 -7.89 11.13 5.56
CA SER A 178 -7.53 10.35 6.75
C SER A 178 -8.19 8.97 6.83
N LEU A 179 -9.25 8.72 6.05
CA LEU A 179 -9.97 7.44 6.05
C LEU A 179 -9.13 6.31 5.49
N LEU A 180 -9.18 5.18 6.19
CA LEU A 180 -8.50 3.93 5.83
C LEU A 180 -9.50 2.77 5.69
N GLU A 181 -10.54 2.78 6.52
CA GLU A 181 -11.59 1.75 6.54
C GLU A 181 -12.98 2.38 6.63
N ILE A 182 -13.95 1.84 5.88
CA ILE A 182 -15.36 2.24 5.96
C ILE A 182 -16.24 1.01 6.17
N GLY A 183 -17.11 1.06 7.17
CA GLY A 183 -17.97 -0.04 7.54
C GLY A 183 -17.25 -1.12 8.34
N GLU A 184 -18.00 -2.17 8.65
CA GLU A 184 -17.47 -3.38 9.27
C GLU A 184 -17.44 -4.48 8.21
N ALA A 185 -16.37 -5.27 8.17
CA ALA A 185 -16.23 -6.35 7.21
C ALA A 185 -17.45 -7.30 7.22
N GLY A 186 -18.10 -7.47 6.06
CA GLY A 186 -19.29 -8.31 5.90
C GLY A 186 -20.61 -7.62 6.26
N ALA A 187 -20.62 -6.29 6.41
CA ALA A 187 -21.84 -5.52 6.48
C ALA A 187 -22.61 -5.63 5.16
N THR A 188 -23.84 -6.13 5.20
CA THR A 188 -24.69 -6.30 4.00
C THR A 188 -25.49 -5.04 3.63
N VAL A 189 -25.13 -3.91 4.22
CA VAL A 189 -25.77 -2.60 3.99
C VAL A 189 -24.87 -1.73 3.13
N THR A 190 -25.47 -0.78 2.42
CA THR A 190 -24.71 0.29 1.78
C THR A 190 -24.07 1.16 2.86
N VAL A 191 -22.75 1.29 2.81
CA VAL A 191 -21.96 2.10 3.75
C VAL A 191 -21.33 3.32 3.06
N VAL A 192 -21.25 3.32 1.73
CA VAL A 192 -20.88 4.49 0.93
C VAL A 192 -22.04 4.79 -0.02
N ASP A 193 -22.76 5.87 0.23
CA ASP A 193 -23.86 6.34 -0.63
C ASP A 193 -23.60 7.80 -1.03
N ILE A 194 -23.11 8.03 -2.25
CA ILE A 194 -22.84 9.36 -2.79
C ILE A 194 -23.84 9.62 -3.90
N LYS A 195 -24.75 10.57 -3.68
CA LYS A 195 -25.84 10.81 -4.63
C LYS A 195 -26.24 12.26 -4.77
N ASN A 196 -26.74 12.59 -5.96
CA ASN A 196 -27.32 13.89 -6.28
C ASN A 196 -26.35 15.07 -6.06
N ASN A 197 -25.04 14.90 -6.31
CA ASN A 197 -24.05 15.97 -6.20
C ASN A 197 -23.66 16.51 -7.58
N SER A 198 -24.29 17.61 -7.99
CA SER A 198 -24.25 18.11 -9.38
C SER A 198 -22.91 18.70 -9.81
N SER A 199 -22.00 18.97 -8.87
CA SER A 199 -20.65 19.52 -9.16
C SER A 199 -19.50 18.64 -8.68
N LEU A 200 -19.78 17.50 -8.02
CA LEU A 200 -18.77 16.56 -7.56
C LEU A 200 -18.24 15.72 -8.72
N GLN A 201 -16.99 15.95 -9.13
CA GLN A 201 -16.39 15.33 -10.31
C GLN A 201 -15.50 14.13 -10.01
N GLY A 202 -15.05 13.98 -8.77
CA GLY A 202 -14.19 12.87 -8.36
C GLY A 202 -14.33 12.53 -6.90
N LEU A 203 -13.68 11.43 -6.51
CA LEU A 203 -13.70 10.87 -5.15
C LEU A 203 -12.38 11.10 -4.40
N GLU A 204 -11.60 12.10 -4.82
CA GLU A 204 -10.33 12.46 -4.19
C GLU A 204 -10.52 12.75 -2.70
N GLY A 205 -9.87 11.94 -1.86
CA GLY A 205 -10.16 11.84 -0.43
C GLY A 205 -10.38 10.40 0.02
N LEU A 206 -10.84 9.51 -0.88
CA LEU A 206 -10.97 8.08 -0.59
C LEU A 206 -9.73 7.25 -0.98
N HIS A 207 -8.68 7.88 -1.50
CA HIS A 207 -7.50 7.18 -2.05
C HIS A 207 -6.71 6.37 -1.01
N ASN A 208 -6.87 6.62 0.29
CA ASN A 208 -6.21 5.81 1.34
C ASN A 208 -7.10 4.66 1.86
N VAL A 209 -8.35 4.55 1.39
CA VAL A 209 -9.27 3.50 1.82
C VAL A 209 -8.91 2.19 1.15
N THR A 210 -8.60 1.18 1.95
CA THR A 210 -8.26 -0.18 1.47
C THR A 210 -9.40 -1.17 1.70
N THR A 211 -10.30 -0.86 2.65
CA THR A 211 -11.39 -1.75 3.05
C THR A 211 -12.72 -1.00 3.11
N ILE A 212 -13.71 -1.53 2.40
CA ILE A 212 -15.12 -1.13 2.53
C ILE A 212 -15.93 -2.37 2.87
N GLY A 213 -16.47 -2.40 4.08
CA GLY A 213 -17.14 -3.56 4.65
C GLY A 213 -18.53 -3.85 4.09
N GLY A 214 -19.10 -2.95 3.28
CA GLY A 214 -20.41 -3.07 2.68
C GLY A 214 -20.54 -2.44 1.30
N GLY A 215 -21.76 -2.05 0.93
CA GLY A 215 -22.06 -1.57 -0.41
C GLY A 215 -21.57 -0.15 -0.70
N ILE A 216 -21.15 0.07 -1.95
CA ILE A 216 -20.86 1.37 -2.55
C ILE A 216 -21.95 1.67 -3.57
N VAL A 217 -22.59 2.83 -3.43
CA VAL A 217 -23.56 3.35 -4.39
C VAL A 217 -23.15 4.77 -4.77
N LEU A 218 -22.91 4.97 -6.06
CA LEU A 218 -22.66 6.27 -6.69
C LEU A 218 -23.83 6.53 -7.64
N SER A 219 -24.60 7.60 -7.41
CA SER A 219 -25.72 7.90 -8.31
C SER A 219 -26.05 9.37 -8.52
N ASN A 220 -26.31 9.75 -9.78
CA ASN A 220 -26.71 11.11 -10.15
C ASN A 220 -25.73 12.20 -9.68
N ASN A 221 -24.43 11.95 -9.79
CA ASN A 221 -23.42 12.97 -9.54
C ASN A 221 -22.85 13.48 -10.88
N ALA A 222 -21.81 14.32 -10.81
CA ALA A 222 -21.03 14.74 -11.95
C ALA A 222 -19.70 13.97 -12.08
N LEU A 223 -19.64 12.73 -11.56
CA LEU A 223 -18.39 11.98 -11.46
C LEU A 223 -17.85 11.63 -12.85
N ILE A 224 -16.63 12.12 -13.12
CA ILE A 224 -15.84 11.74 -14.29
C ILE A 224 -14.63 10.89 -13.91
N ASP A 225 -14.31 10.81 -12.62
CA ASP A 225 -13.16 10.10 -12.07
C ASP A 225 -13.51 9.35 -10.77
N ILE A 226 -13.29 8.05 -10.75
CA ILE A 226 -13.43 7.19 -9.56
C ILE A 226 -12.11 6.51 -9.16
N SER A 227 -10.97 7.01 -9.67
CA SER A 227 -9.65 6.41 -9.48
C SER A 227 -9.22 6.31 -8.02
N ALA A 228 -9.77 7.14 -7.14
CA ALA A 228 -9.59 7.06 -5.70
C ALA A 228 -10.06 5.71 -5.08
N LEU A 229 -10.87 4.92 -5.78
CA LEU A 229 -11.24 3.56 -5.36
C LEU A 229 -10.15 2.50 -5.66
N GLY A 230 -9.02 2.92 -6.23
CA GLY A 230 -7.96 2.05 -6.75
C GLY A 230 -7.30 1.10 -5.74
N ASN A 231 -7.44 1.34 -4.44
CA ASN A 231 -6.88 0.48 -3.41
C ASN A 231 -7.81 -0.65 -2.95
N LEU A 232 -9.04 -0.70 -3.49
CA LEU A 232 -10.01 -1.74 -3.15
C LEU A 232 -9.76 -3.03 -3.95
N THR A 233 -9.83 -4.16 -3.25
CA THR A 233 -9.67 -5.50 -3.85
C THR A 233 -10.93 -6.35 -3.76
N ILE A 234 -11.78 -6.09 -2.77
CA ILE A 234 -13.05 -6.75 -2.52
C ILE A 234 -14.09 -5.68 -2.23
N ILE A 235 -15.26 -5.81 -2.84
CA ILE A 235 -16.42 -4.95 -2.60
C ILE A 235 -17.63 -5.84 -2.32
N ASP A 236 -18.54 -5.44 -1.42
CA ASP A 236 -19.76 -6.22 -1.21
C ASP A 236 -20.75 -6.03 -2.35
N ARG A 237 -21.28 -4.82 -2.47
CA ARG A 237 -22.17 -4.39 -3.54
C ARG A 237 -21.61 -3.15 -4.22
N LEU A 238 -21.66 -3.11 -5.54
CA LEU A 238 -21.28 -1.94 -6.33
C LEU A 238 -22.46 -1.49 -7.19
N GLY A 239 -22.94 -0.28 -6.96
CA GLY A 239 -23.91 0.41 -7.80
C GLY A 239 -23.31 1.69 -8.38
N ILE A 240 -23.25 1.81 -9.71
CA ILE A 240 -22.80 3.03 -10.40
C ILE A 240 -23.88 3.46 -11.39
N GLY A 241 -24.52 4.60 -11.09
CA GLY A 241 -25.76 5.03 -11.70
C GLY A 241 -25.74 6.46 -12.22
N SER A 242 -26.08 6.69 -13.49
CA SER A 242 -26.31 8.05 -14.01
C SER A 242 -25.10 9.00 -13.83
N GLU A 243 -23.89 8.48 -13.99
CA GLU A 243 -22.66 9.27 -13.94
C GLU A 243 -22.16 9.60 -15.35
N PRO A 244 -21.52 10.76 -15.57
CA PRO A 244 -20.90 11.09 -16.85
C PRO A 244 -19.59 10.32 -17.13
N LEU A 245 -19.37 9.17 -16.50
CA LEU A 245 -18.19 8.33 -16.63
C LEU A 245 -17.99 7.79 -18.05
N THR A 246 -16.75 7.84 -18.52
CA THR A 246 -16.32 7.24 -19.80
C THR A 246 -15.64 5.88 -19.65
N ASN A 247 -15.16 5.59 -18.45
CA ASN A 247 -14.47 4.37 -18.04
C ASN A 247 -14.71 4.13 -16.52
N LEU A 248 -14.20 3.03 -15.99
CA LEU A 248 -14.31 2.70 -14.56
C LEU A 248 -12.93 2.60 -13.91
N ASN A 249 -11.98 3.42 -14.38
CA ASN A 249 -10.62 3.44 -13.84
C ASN A 249 -10.68 3.78 -12.35
N GLY A 250 -10.05 2.94 -11.54
CA GLY A 250 -10.24 2.88 -10.09
C GLY A 250 -10.76 1.52 -9.63
N LEU A 251 -11.39 0.74 -10.51
CA LEU A 251 -11.85 -0.62 -10.18
C LEU A 251 -10.90 -1.74 -10.65
N ASN A 252 -9.76 -1.36 -11.25
CA ASN A 252 -8.77 -2.26 -11.85
C ASN A 252 -8.17 -3.30 -10.89
N ASN A 253 -8.20 -3.04 -9.58
CA ASN A 253 -7.68 -3.95 -8.56
C ASN A 253 -8.77 -4.79 -7.88
N VAL A 254 -10.05 -4.56 -8.20
CA VAL A 254 -11.16 -5.32 -7.62
C VAL A 254 -11.20 -6.70 -8.24
N THR A 255 -11.08 -7.71 -7.38
CA THR A 255 -11.05 -9.13 -7.79
C THR A 255 -12.36 -9.85 -7.49
N THR A 256 -13.14 -9.33 -6.54
CA THR A 256 -14.35 -9.96 -6.02
C THR A 256 -15.42 -8.92 -5.72
N ILE A 257 -16.63 -9.15 -6.21
CA ILE A 257 -17.85 -8.48 -5.74
C ILE A 257 -18.70 -9.54 -5.04
N THR A 258 -18.88 -9.47 -3.73
CA THR A 258 -19.48 -10.59 -2.97
C THR A 258 -21.00 -10.68 -3.06
N ASP A 259 -21.68 -9.60 -3.41
CA ASP A 259 -23.14 -9.54 -3.55
C ASP A 259 -23.57 -9.16 -4.97
N ALA A 260 -23.55 -7.89 -5.33
CA ALA A 260 -24.17 -7.44 -6.58
C ALA A 260 -23.39 -6.35 -7.30
N LEU A 261 -23.34 -6.48 -8.63
CA LEU A 261 -22.85 -5.45 -9.54
C LEU A 261 -24.03 -4.82 -10.29
N SER A 262 -24.22 -3.52 -10.16
CA SER A 262 -25.18 -2.75 -10.93
C SER A 262 -24.54 -1.55 -11.59
N ILE A 263 -24.64 -1.46 -12.92
CA ILE A 263 -24.11 -0.34 -13.72
C ILE A 263 -25.22 0.15 -14.64
N GLY A 264 -25.68 1.39 -14.48
CA GLY A 264 -26.70 1.91 -15.39
C GLY A 264 -26.76 3.41 -15.54
N GLY A 265 -27.32 3.88 -16.65
CA GLY A 265 -27.44 5.32 -16.93
C GLY A 265 -26.12 6.03 -17.26
N ASN A 266 -25.01 5.31 -17.40
CA ASN A 266 -23.69 5.88 -17.70
C ASN A 266 -23.52 5.96 -19.22
N ASN A 267 -24.22 6.90 -19.86
CA ASN A 267 -24.38 6.93 -21.32
C ASN A 267 -23.09 7.14 -22.12
N GLN A 268 -22.01 7.60 -21.49
CA GLN A 268 -20.70 7.78 -22.12
C GLN A 268 -19.76 6.58 -21.94
N LEU A 269 -20.13 5.61 -21.10
CA LEU A 269 -19.34 4.42 -20.83
C LEU A 269 -19.38 3.49 -22.05
N THR A 270 -18.22 3.16 -22.60
CA THR A 270 -18.11 2.33 -23.82
C THR A 270 -17.68 0.89 -23.54
N SER A 271 -17.01 0.66 -22.41
CA SER A 271 -16.36 -0.60 -22.06
C SER A 271 -16.35 -0.81 -20.55
N LEU A 272 -16.36 -2.08 -20.12
CA LEU A 272 -16.13 -2.50 -18.74
C LEU A 272 -14.71 -3.01 -18.50
N GLU A 273 -13.75 -2.68 -19.37
CA GLU A 273 -12.38 -3.24 -19.33
C GLU A 273 -11.67 -3.05 -17.98
N ASP A 274 -11.95 -1.97 -17.25
CA ASP A 274 -11.37 -1.72 -15.93
C ASP A 274 -11.84 -2.72 -14.85
N LEU A 275 -12.81 -3.59 -15.17
CA LEU A 275 -13.22 -4.72 -14.32
C LEU A 275 -12.45 -6.01 -14.65
N GLY A 276 -11.38 -5.95 -15.44
CA GLY A 276 -10.66 -7.12 -15.94
C GLY A 276 -10.01 -8.02 -14.89
N SER A 277 -9.83 -7.53 -13.66
CA SER A 277 -9.33 -8.31 -12.52
C SER A 277 -10.41 -9.12 -11.81
N LEU A 278 -11.70 -8.90 -12.12
CA LEU A 278 -12.79 -9.63 -11.48
C LEU A 278 -12.72 -11.13 -11.79
N THR A 279 -12.75 -11.91 -10.72
CA THR A 279 -12.77 -13.38 -10.76
C THR A 279 -14.08 -13.97 -10.26
N SER A 280 -14.88 -13.19 -9.52
CA SER A 280 -16.20 -13.61 -9.05
C SER A 280 -17.12 -12.43 -8.77
N ILE A 281 -18.41 -12.62 -9.09
CA ILE A 281 -19.51 -11.73 -8.72
C ILE A 281 -20.60 -12.59 -8.08
N GLY A 282 -21.03 -12.25 -6.87
CA GLY A 282 -21.85 -13.09 -6.01
C GLY A 282 -23.21 -13.50 -6.59
N ASN A 283 -24.21 -12.65 -6.39
CA ASN A 283 -25.62 -12.98 -6.57
C ASN A 283 -26.23 -12.39 -7.84
N MET A 284 -25.81 -11.19 -8.26
CA MET A 284 -26.49 -10.47 -9.34
C MET A 284 -25.54 -9.59 -10.16
N VAL A 285 -25.79 -9.56 -11.48
CA VAL A 285 -25.26 -8.56 -12.41
C VAL A 285 -26.42 -7.90 -13.15
N LEU A 286 -26.55 -6.58 -12.97
CA LEU A 286 -27.54 -5.76 -13.68
C LEU A 286 -26.83 -4.62 -14.43
N ILE A 287 -26.85 -4.66 -15.75
CA ILE A 287 -26.20 -3.64 -16.59
C ILE A 287 -27.22 -3.05 -17.55
N ASN A 288 -27.63 -1.80 -17.35
CA ASN A 288 -28.74 -1.27 -18.14
C ASN A 288 -28.66 0.22 -18.46
N SER A 289 -29.28 0.61 -19.57
CA SER A 289 -29.39 2.03 -19.96
C SER A 289 -28.02 2.73 -20.06
N ASN A 290 -26.99 2.04 -20.57
CA ASN A 290 -25.70 2.64 -20.90
C ASN A 290 -25.59 2.73 -22.42
N ASP A 291 -26.09 3.83 -23.00
CA ASP A 291 -26.34 3.98 -24.44
C ASP A 291 -25.12 3.71 -25.34
N SER A 292 -23.89 3.87 -24.84
CA SER A 292 -22.64 3.66 -25.59
C SER A 292 -21.92 2.35 -25.28
N LEU A 293 -22.40 1.57 -24.30
CA LEU A 293 -21.67 0.43 -23.74
C LEU A 293 -21.70 -0.79 -24.68
N GLN A 294 -20.53 -1.15 -25.19
CA GLN A 294 -20.37 -2.17 -26.22
C GLN A 294 -19.50 -3.35 -25.78
N ASN A 295 -18.59 -3.18 -24.81
CA ASN A 295 -17.62 -4.20 -24.43
C ASN A 295 -17.78 -4.66 -22.97
N TYR A 296 -18.05 -5.96 -22.82
CA TYR A 296 -18.28 -6.68 -21.55
C TYR A 296 -17.22 -7.76 -21.30
N CYS A 297 -16.17 -7.85 -22.12
CA CYS A 297 -15.26 -9.00 -22.12
C CYS A 297 -14.53 -9.24 -20.79
N SER A 298 -14.33 -8.19 -19.99
CA SER A 298 -13.83 -8.29 -18.62
C SER A 298 -14.68 -9.17 -17.70
N LEU A 299 -16.00 -9.23 -17.91
CA LEU A 299 -16.91 -10.02 -17.06
C LEU A 299 -16.87 -11.53 -17.35
N THR A 300 -16.29 -11.94 -18.48
CA THR A 300 -16.33 -13.35 -18.92
C THR A 300 -15.69 -14.29 -17.91
N THR A 301 -14.62 -13.86 -17.22
CA THR A 301 -13.93 -14.67 -16.22
C THR A 301 -14.79 -14.83 -14.96
N ALA A 302 -15.32 -13.72 -14.44
CA ALA A 302 -16.16 -13.73 -13.23
C ALA A 302 -17.47 -14.51 -13.40
N LEU A 303 -17.96 -14.65 -14.64
CA LEU A 303 -19.22 -15.32 -14.98
C LEU A 303 -19.03 -16.68 -15.68
N ALA A 304 -17.79 -17.18 -15.82
CA ALA A 304 -17.51 -18.39 -16.58
C ALA A 304 -18.18 -19.65 -16.01
N SER A 305 -18.35 -19.72 -14.68
CA SER A 305 -18.83 -20.92 -13.98
C SER A 305 -20.24 -20.78 -13.38
N VAL A 306 -20.91 -19.64 -13.57
CA VAL A 306 -22.29 -19.48 -13.06
C VAL A 306 -23.27 -20.21 -13.98
N ASP A 307 -24.38 -20.71 -13.41
CA ASP A 307 -25.39 -21.42 -14.19
C ASP A 307 -26.47 -20.47 -14.72
N ASN A 308 -27.41 -21.01 -15.51
CA ASN A 308 -28.50 -20.22 -16.11
C ASN A 308 -29.53 -19.70 -15.10
N SER A 309 -29.43 -20.07 -13.81
CA SER A 309 -30.27 -19.51 -12.74
C SER A 309 -29.67 -18.25 -12.12
N TYR A 310 -28.42 -17.93 -12.44
CA TYR A 310 -27.75 -16.70 -12.03
C TYR A 310 -28.51 -15.47 -12.53
N ASP A 311 -28.69 -14.47 -11.66
CA ASP A 311 -29.40 -13.25 -11.98
C ASP A 311 -28.50 -12.29 -12.77
N TYR A 312 -28.40 -12.57 -14.07
CA TYR A 312 -27.71 -11.72 -15.04
C TYR A 312 -28.73 -11.06 -15.97
N ASN A 313 -28.67 -9.72 -16.05
CA ASN A 313 -29.55 -8.96 -16.93
C ASN A 313 -28.81 -7.77 -17.56
N ALA A 314 -28.73 -7.77 -18.90
CA ALA A 314 -28.20 -6.67 -19.68
C ALA A 314 -29.25 -6.17 -20.69
N PHE A 315 -29.68 -4.90 -20.59
CA PHE A 315 -30.67 -4.33 -21.50
C PHE A 315 -30.57 -2.80 -21.64
N GLY A 316 -30.97 -2.27 -22.79
CA GLY A 316 -30.91 -0.82 -23.03
C GLY A 316 -29.49 -0.27 -23.14
N ASN A 317 -28.51 -1.11 -23.44
CA ASN A 317 -27.14 -0.71 -23.76
C ASN A 317 -26.90 -0.80 -25.29
N ALA A 318 -25.77 -0.32 -25.79
CA ALA A 318 -25.40 -0.50 -27.20
C ALA A 318 -25.22 -1.98 -27.58
N PHE A 319 -24.63 -2.78 -26.68
CA PHE A 319 -24.59 -4.23 -26.76
C PHE A 319 -25.23 -4.86 -25.51
N ASN A 320 -26.10 -5.84 -25.71
CA ASN A 320 -26.85 -6.50 -24.63
C ASN A 320 -26.62 -8.02 -24.70
N PRO A 321 -25.40 -8.50 -24.41
CA PRO A 321 -25.10 -9.94 -24.46
C PRO A 321 -25.92 -10.67 -23.41
N THR A 322 -26.38 -11.88 -23.73
CA THR A 322 -26.89 -12.81 -22.74
C THR A 322 -25.75 -13.41 -21.91
N LEU A 323 -26.07 -14.09 -20.79
CA LEU A 323 -25.07 -14.84 -20.03
C LEU A 323 -24.38 -15.90 -20.91
N GLU A 324 -25.15 -16.58 -21.76
CA GLU A 324 -24.63 -17.57 -22.71
C GLU A 324 -23.70 -16.94 -23.75
N ASP A 325 -23.99 -15.72 -24.22
CA ASP A 325 -23.09 -14.98 -25.11
C ASP A 325 -21.73 -14.73 -24.44
N LEU A 326 -21.73 -14.23 -23.20
CA LEU A 326 -20.49 -13.98 -22.45
C LEU A 326 -19.69 -15.26 -22.24
N GLN A 327 -20.33 -16.35 -21.85
CA GLN A 327 -19.66 -17.65 -21.63
C GLN A 327 -19.08 -18.26 -22.92
N ASN A 328 -19.66 -17.92 -24.07
CA ASN A 328 -19.16 -18.32 -25.38
C ASN A 328 -18.16 -17.31 -25.99
N GLY A 329 -17.79 -16.26 -25.25
CA GLY A 329 -16.85 -15.22 -25.71
C GLY A 329 -17.45 -14.18 -26.66
N ASN A 330 -18.77 -14.17 -26.86
CA ASN A 330 -19.50 -13.11 -27.57
C ASN A 330 -19.75 -11.92 -26.63
N CYS A 331 -18.67 -11.21 -26.29
CA CYS A 331 -18.66 -10.22 -25.22
C CYS A 331 -18.49 -8.77 -25.68
N SER A 332 -18.45 -8.51 -26.99
CA SER A 332 -18.38 -7.16 -27.54
C SER A 332 -19.07 -7.04 -28.90
N LEU A 333 -19.59 -5.86 -29.20
CA LEU A 333 -20.11 -5.48 -30.53
C LEU A 333 -19.00 -5.07 -31.51
#